data_AF-A0A7Z0B325-F1
#
_entry.id   AF-A0A7Z0B325-F1
#
_cell.length_a   1.000
_cell.length_b   1.000
_cell.length_c   1.000
_cell.angle_alpha   90.00
_cell.angle_beta   90.00
_cell.angle_gamma   90.00
#
_symmetry.space_group_name_H-M   'P 1'
#
loop_
_entity.id
_entity.type
_entity.pdbx_description
1 polymer ?
#
loop_
_entity_poly.entity_id
_entity_poly.type
_entity_poly.pdbx_seq_one_letter_code
_entity_poly.pdbx_strand_id
1 'polypeptide(L)'
;MMRLKATGMPIAGMQAFAALRADGQPTMGARRDLLVAHRDAVLARIAELQINLGAIVDKIAYYEAAAQAPVADRSTRHTDEPQALSHQEKDSP
;
A
#
# COMPACT_ATOMS: atom_id res chain seq x y z
N MET A 1 9.18 20.80 -4.65
CA MET A 1 7.83 20.45 -4.16
C MET A 1 7.14 19.35 -4.96
N MET A 2 7.18 19.35 -6.29
CA MET A 2 6.43 18.36 -7.11
C MET A 2 6.70 16.89 -6.75
N ARG A 3 7.95 16.52 -6.43
CA ARG A 3 8.31 15.13 -6.07
C ARG A 3 7.67 14.65 -4.77
N LEU A 4 7.60 15.50 -3.73
CA LEU A 4 6.97 15.15 -2.45
C LEU A 4 5.48 14.84 -2.63
N LYS A 5 4.79 15.69 -3.40
CA LYS A 5 3.39 15.46 -3.79
C LYS A 5 3.22 14.17 -4.58
N ALA A 6 4.05 13.94 -5.60
CA ALA A 6 3.98 12.73 -6.43
C ALA A 6 4.19 11.44 -5.63
N THR A 7 4.96 11.50 -4.54
CA THR A 7 5.19 10.36 -3.66
C THR A 7 4.16 10.19 -2.54
N GLY A 8 3.12 11.03 -2.50
CA GLY A 8 2.00 10.89 -1.55
C GLY A 8 2.08 11.78 -0.32
N MET A 9 2.95 12.81 -0.28
CA MET A 9 2.96 13.74 0.84
C MET A 9 1.64 14.53 0.88
N PRO A 10 0.92 14.55 2.02
CA PRO A 10 -0.33 15.30 2.15
C PRO A 10 -0.09 16.81 2.05
N ILE A 11 -1.13 17.56 1.68
CA ILE A 11 -1.07 19.02 1.52
C ILE A 11 -0.56 19.70 2.82
N ALA A 12 -0.99 19.22 3.98
CA ALA A 12 -0.49 19.71 5.27
C ALA A 12 1.03 19.55 5.42
N GLY A 13 1.59 18.40 5.02
CA GLY A 13 3.04 18.17 5.03
C GLY A 13 3.79 19.08 4.05
N MET A 14 3.19 19.33 2.89
CA MET A 14 3.72 20.27 1.89
C MET A 14 3.76 21.71 2.42
N GLN A 15 2.70 22.12 3.13
CA GLN A 15 2.61 23.43 3.77
C GLN A 15 3.63 23.58 4.90
N ALA A 16 3.75 22.57 5.78
CA ALA A 16 4.75 22.56 6.85
C ALA A 16 6.18 22.69 6.30
N PHE A 17 6.51 21.94 5.26
CA PHE A 17 7.83 22.02 4.62
C PHE A 17 8.05 23.37 3.89
N ALA A 18 7.00 24.00 3.37
CA ALA A 18 7.08 25.34 2.78
C ALA A 18 7.33 26.42 3.84
N ALA A 19 6.62 26.36 4.97
CA ALA A 19 6.78 27.27 6.10
C ALA A 19 8.22 27.21 6.65
N LEU A 20 8.70 25.99 6.95
CA LEU A 20 10.08 25.80 7.41
C LEU A 20 11.10 26.36 6.42
N ARG A 21 10.86 26.22 5.10
CA ARG A 21 11.78 26.79 4.10
C ARG A 21 11.78 28.32 4.11
N ALA A 22 10.64 28.95 4.33
CA ALA A 22 10.52 30.40 4.41
C ALA A 22 11.32 30.97 5.59
N ASP A 23 11.37 30.25 6.72
CA ASP A 23 12.12 30.64 7.93
C ASP A 23 13.65 30.51 7.79
N GLY A 24 14.14 29.97 6.67
CA GLY A 24 15.56 30.00 6.32
C GLY A 24 16.45 29.02 7.10
N GLN A 25 17.72 29.39 7.29
CA GLN A 25 18.77 28.48 7.79
C GLN A 25 18.50 27.80 9.14
N PRO A 26 17.87 28.44 10.14
CA PRO A 26 17.61 27.80 11.44
C PRO A 26 16.79 26.50 11.35
N THR A 27 15.97 26.34 10.31
CA THR A 27 15.08 25.19 10.13
C THR A 27 15.69 24.05 9.32
N MET A 28 16.98 24.11 8.94
CA MET A 28 17.61 23.08 8.11
C MET A 28 17.49 21.67 8.71
N GLY A 29 17.64 21.55 10.04
CA GLY A 29 17.44 20.29 10.76
C GLY A 29 16.01 19.76 10.61
N ALA A 30 15.02 20.57 10.99
CA ALA A 30 13.61 20.20 10.87
C ALA A 30 13.19 19.84 9.43
N ARG A 31 13.72 20.56 8.43
CA ARG A 31 13.51 20.26 7.02
C ARG A 31 14.10 18.90 6.62
N ARG A 32 15.30 18.58 7.09
CA ARG A 32 15.94 17.28 6.86
C ARG A 32 15.12 16.16 7.51
N ASP A 33 14.70 16.34 8.74
CA ASP A 33 13.98 15.30 9.49
C ASP A 33 12.62 14.99 8.84
N LEU A 34 11.90 16.01 8.37
CA LEU A 34 10.68 15.84 7.58
C LEU A 34 10.94 15.02 6.30
N LEU A 35 12.02 15.32 5.58
CA LEU A 35 12.39 14.59 4.37
C LEU A 35 12.80 13.14 4.66
N VAL A 36 13.50 12.89 5.76
CA VAL A 36 13.88 11.54 6.22
C VAL A 36 12.63 10.73 6.57
N ALA A 37 11.74 11.27 7.39
CA ALA A 37 10.49 10.61 7.74
C ALA A 37 9.65 10.28 6.49
N HIS A 38 9.56 11.23 5.55
CA HIS A 38 8.84 11.00 4.29
C HIS A 38 9.51 9.92 3.41
N ARG A 39 10.84 9.92 3.32
CA ARG A 39 11.59 8.87 2.62
C ARG A 39 11.27 7.50 3.20
N ASP A 40 11.30 7.37 4.52
CA ASP A 40 11.09 6.09 5.20
C ASP A 40 9.65 5.59 4.99
N ALA A 41 8.65 6.49 5.02
CA ALA A 41 7.27 6.16 4.67
C ALA A 41 7.12 5.71 3.20
N VAL A 42 7.81 6.36 2.27
CA VAL A 42 7.80 5.95 0.85
C VAL A 42 8.44 4.58 0.66
N LEU A 43 9.55 4.29 1.35
CA LEU A 43 10.20 2.98 1.31
C LEU A 43 9.29 1.87 1.85
N ALA A 44 8.61 2.12 2.97
CA ALA A 44 7.65 1.18 3.52
C ALA A 44 6.52 0.87 2.53
N ARG A 45 5.96 1.91 1.88
CA ARG A 45 4.93 1.74 0.85
C ARG A 45 5.44 0.97 -0.38
N ILE A 46 6.68 1.18 -0.79
CA ILE A 46 7.29 0.42 -1.90
C ILE A 46 7.38 -1.06 -1.52
N ALA A 47 7.84 -1.38 -0.31
CA ALA A 47 7.95 -2.76 0.15
C ALA A 47 6.58 -3.46 0.18
N GLU A 48 5.55 -2.80 0.70
CA GLU A 48 4.18 -3.31 0.68
C GLU A 48 3.67 -3.57 -0.74
N LEU A 49 3.88 -2.62 -1.66
CA LEU A 49 3.49 -2.77 -3.06
C LEU A 49 4.22 -3.93 -3.75
N GLN A 50 5.49 -4.16 -3.42
CA GLN A 50 6.26 -5.29 -3.94
C GLN A 50 5.72 -6.63 -3.45
N ILE A 51 5.34 -6.73 -2.18
CA ILE A 51 4.70 -7.93 -1.61
C ILE A 51 3.38 -8.21 -2.33
N ASN A 52 2.52 -7.20 -2.45
CA ASN A 52 1.23 -7.33 -3.12
C ASN A 52 1.38 -7.69 -4.60
N LEU A 53 2.37 -7.11 -5.28
CA LEU A 53 2.68 -7.45 -6.67
C LEU A 53 3.10 -8.92 -6.81
N GLY A 54 3.89 -9.45 -5.88
CA GLY A 54 4.25 -10.86 -5.84
C GLY A 54 3.01 -11.77 -5.80
N ALA A 55 2.08 -11.51 -4.88
CA ALA A 55 0.85 -12.29 -4.77
C ALA A 55 -0.02 -12.22 -6.05
N ILE A 56 -0.06 -11.06 -6.72
CA ILE A 56 -0.76 -10.90 -8.00
C ILE A 56 -0.09 -11.75 -9.10
N VAL A 57 1.24 -11.72 -9.17
CA VAL A 57 2.01 -12.52 -10.14
C VAL A 57 1.77 -14.02 -9.92
N ASP A 58 1.80 -14.49 -8.68
CA ASP A 58 1.50 -15.88 -8.34
C ASP A 58 0.08 -16.28 -8.77
N LYS A 59 -0.90 -15.39 -8.56
CA LYS A 59 -2.28 -15.63 -8.97
C LYS A 59 -2.44 -15.69 -10.49
N ILE A 60 -1.70 -14.85 -11.23
CA ILE A 60 -1.67 -14.91 -12.70
C ILE A 60 -1.11 -16.26 -13.16
N ALA A 61 0.04 -16.68 -12.63
CA ALA A 61 0.66 -17.96 -12.98
C ALA A 61 -0.27 -19.16 -12.70
N TYR A 62 -1.00 -19.12 -11.59
CA TYR A 62 -2.01 -20.12 -11.26
C TYR A 62 -3.09 -20.23 -12.36
N TYR A 63 -3.65 -19.11 -12.81
CA TYR A 63 -4.70 -19.12 -13.83
C TYR A 63 -4.16 -19.51 -15.22
N GLU A 64 -2.92 -19.14 -15.55
CA GLU A 64 -2.27 -19.58 -16.77
C GLU A 64 -2.13 -21.10 -16.78
N ALA A 65 -1.58 -21.69 -15.71
CA ALA A 65 -1.44 -23.14 -15.57
C ALA A 65 -2.80 -23.87 -15.64
N ALA A 66 -3.82 -23.34 -14.96
CA ALA A 66 -5.18 -23.89 -15.00
C ALA A 66 -5.81 -23.84 -16.41
N ALA A 67 -5.48 -22.82 -17.20
CA ALA A 67 -5.97 -22.70 -18.58
C ALA A 67 -5.28 -23.66 -19.56
N GLN A 68 -4.07 -24.13 -19.24
CA GLN A 68 -3.29 -25.05 -20.08
C GLN A 68 -3.53 -26.53 -19.75
N ALA A 69 -4.20 -26.83 -18.63
CA ALA A 69 -4.63 -28.19 -18.32
C ALA A 69 -5.63 -28.66 -19.39
N PRO A 70 -5.43 -29.85 -20.01
CA PRO A 70 -6.37 -30.37 -20.99
C PRO A 70 -7.74 -30.50 -20.34
N VAL A 71 -8.78 -30.06 -21.06
CA VAL A 71 -10.17 -30.03 -20.62
C VAL A 71 -10.68 -31.46 -20.39
N ALA A 72 -10.32 -32.05 -19.26
CA ALA A 72 -10.95 -33.25 -18.73
C ALA A 72 -12.08 -32.79 -17.80
N ASP A 73 -13.25 -32.67 -18.43
CA ASP A 73 -14.59 -32.52 -17.86
C ASP A 73 -14.84 -31.36 -16.87
N ARG A 74 -15.68 -30.44 -17.33
CA ARG A 74 -16.01 -29.17 -16.66
C ARG A 74 -17.12 -29.42 -15.64
N SER A 75 -16.76 -29.83 -14.43
CA SER A 75 -17.65 -29.71 -13.27
C SER A 75 -16.90 -29.56 -11.96
N THR A 76 -16.58 -28.31 -11.61
CA THR A 76 -16.64 -27.88 -10.19
C THR A 76 -16.86 -26.37 -10.15
N ARG A 77 -18.12 -26.00 -9.86
CA ARG A 77 -18.44 -24.74 -9.20
C ARG A 77 -17.78 -24.75 -7.82
N HIS A 78 -16.89 -23.79 -7.55
CA HIS A 78 -16.75 -23.29 -6.18
C HIS A 78 -16.34 -21.82 -6.18
N THR A 79 -17.24 -21.03 -5.61
CA THR A 79 -17.10 -19.62 -5.27
C THR A 79 -16.11 -19.51 -4.12
N ASP A 80 -14.98 -18.83 -4.31
CA ASP A 80 -14.15 -18.39 -3.17
C ASP A 80 -14.55 -16.95 -2.82
N GLU A 81 -15.52 -16.82 -1.93
CA GLU A 81 -15.68 -15.62 -1.11
C GLU A 81 -14.69 -15.71 0.06
N PRO A 82 -13.86 -14.67 0.31
CA PRO A 82 -13.00 -14.66 1.48
C PRO A 82 -13.84 -14.44 2.74
N GLN A 83 -13.91 -15.48 3.55
CA GLN A 83 -14.65 -15.56 4.80
C GLN A 83 -14.12 -14.53 5.83
N ALA A 84 -14.87 -13.45 6.05
CA ALA A 84 -14.59 -12.47 7.08
C ALA A 84 -15.39 -12.77 8.37
N LEU A 85 -14.69 -13.37 9.33
CA LEU A 85 -14.73 -13.10 10.77
C LEU A 85 -16.06 -13.20 11.52
N SER A 86 -16.17 -14.30 12.27
CA SER A 86 -16.94 -14.44 13.51
C SER A 86 -16.57 -13.33 14.50
N HIS A 87 -17.55 -12.56 14.98
CA HIS A 87 -17.57 -11.95 16.32
C HIS A 87 -19.02 -11.99 16.83
N GLN A 88 -19.25 -12.85 17.82
CA GLN A 88 -20.51 -12.99 18.54
C GLN A 88 -20.36 -12.22 19.85
N GLU A 89 -20.74 -10.94 19.85
CA GLU A 89 -20.89 -10.17 21.09
C GLU A 89 -22.35 -10.31 21.53
N LYS A 90 -22.58 -11.28 22.41
CA LYS A 90 -23.86 -11.50 23.07
C LYS A 90 -23.90 -10.61 24.30
N ASP A 91 -24.29 -9.36 24.13
CA ASP A 91 -24.80 -8.55 25.23
C ASP A 91 -26.30 -8.34 25.07
N SER A 92 -27.03 -8.87 26.05
CA SER A 92 -28.45 -8.64 26.30
C SER A 92 -28.56 -7.72 27.52
N PRO A 93 -29.68 -7.01 27.67
CA PRO A 93 -29.75 -5.67 28.27
C PRO A 93 -29.48 -5.60 29.77
#